data_AF-A0A2V6G820-F1
#
_entry.id   AF-A0A2V6G820-F1
#
_cell.length_a   1.000
_cell.length_b   1.000
_cell.length_c   1.000
_cell.angle_alpha   90.00
_cell.angle_beta   90.00
_cell.angle_gamma   90.00
#
_symmetry.space_group_name_H-M   'P 1'
#
loop_
_entity.id
_entity.type
_entity.pdbx_description
1 polymer ?
#
loop_
_entity_poly.entity_id
_entity_poly.type
_entity_poly.pdbx_seq_one_letter_code
_entity_poly.pdbx_strand_id
1 'polypeptide(L)'
;MRRLVHRPRRLRRSPALRNLVRETHLTIHDFVLPLFVSEKLDERRPIASMPNVFQLPVKEIVDEACRAQDLGLQAILLFGIPARKDEQASGAYAEDGVIQEALRAIKSKCPELIAITDVCLCEYMSHGHCGVTRIDGDHFHVLNDESVELLLKTALSHAAAGADVVAPSDMMDGRIGAIREALDASGFDQTVIMSYAAKFASVFYGPFREAAESPPHFGDRRSYQMDFANGNEALREAALDVEEGADIVMV
;
A
#
# COMPACT_ATOMS: atom_id res chain seq x y z
N MET A 1 48.38 22.74 23.91
CA MET A 1 47.09 23.02 23.24
C MET A 1 46.91 22.05 22.07
N ARG A 2 45.79 21.31 21.96
CA ARG A 2 45.58 20.39 20.82
C ARG A 2 45.31 21.16 19.52
N ARG A 3 46.11 20.90 18.47
CA ARG A 3 45.93 21.48 17.12
C ARG A 3 44.96 20.61 16.30
N LEU A 4 43.67 20.97 16.31
CA LEU A 4 42.66 20.31 15.48
C LEU A 4 42.56 20.98 14.09
N VAL A 5 42.84 20.20 13.03
CA VAL A 5 42.69 20.59 11.61
C VAL A 5 41.21 20.57 11.20
N HIS A 6 40.53 19.46 11.44
CA HIS A 6 39.12 19.27 11.14
C HIS A 6 38.24 19.80 12.28
N ARG A 7 37.33 20.72 11.94
CA ARG A 7 36.34 21.26 12.89
C ARG A 7 34.95 21.31 12.24
N PRO A 8 34.24 20.18 12.17
CA PRO A 8 32.91 20.13 11.54
C PRO A 8 31.90 21.12 12.11
N ARG A 9 32.06 21.52 13.39
CA ARG A 9 31.25 22.58 14.03
C ARG A 9 31.28 23.92 13.28
N ARG A 10 32.29 24.19 12.43
CA ARG A 10 32.36 25.41 11.60
C ARG A 10 31.13 25.57 10.69
N LEU A 11 30.59 24.47 10.15
CA LEU A 11 29.38 24.45 9.30
C LEU A 11 28.08 24.54 10.10
N ARG A 12 28.14 24.39 11.43
CA ARG A 12 26.97 24.33 12.32
C ARG A 12 26.80 25.59 13.19
N ARG A 13 27.63 26.61 12.96
CA ARG A 13 27.77 27.79 13.84
C ARG A 13 26.61 28.78 13.76
N SER A 14 25.85 28.80 12.66
CA SER A 14 24.71 29.71 12.49
C SER A 14 23.58 29.02 11.71
N PRO A 15 22.33 29.48 11.89
CA PRO A 15 21.20 29.01 11.09
C PRO A 15 21.44 29.17 9.58
N ALA A 16 22.00 30.30 9.14
CA ALA A 16 22.30 30.55 7.73
C ALA A 16 23.27 29.51 7.12
N LEU A 17 24.35 29.15 7.84
CA LEU A 17 25.27 28.13 7.36
C LEU A 17 24.66 26.74 7.38
N ARG A 18 23.84 26.41 8.38
CA ARG A 18 23.11 25.14 8.42
C ARG A 18 22.13 25.00 7.27
N ASN A 19 21.46 26.09 6.89
CA ASN A 19 20.55 26.10 5.74
C ASN A 19 21.31 25.96 4.41
N LEU A 20 22.49 26.57 4.28
CA LEU A 20 23.31 26.51 3.06
C LEU A 20 23.85 25.11 2.74
N VAL A 21 24.14 24.30 3.77
CA VAL A 21 24.79 22.98 3.61
C VAL A 21 23.87 21.81 3.95
N ARG A 22 22.56 22.05 4.10
CA ARG A 22 21.60 20.99 4.38
C ARG A 22 21.50 20.06 3.17
N GLU A 23 21.60 18.75 3.41
CA GLU A 23 21.59 17.74 2.36
C GLU A 23 20.17 17.29 1.98
N THR A 24 19.26 17.23 2.96
CA THR A 24 17.89 16.74 2.76
C THR A 24 16.87 17.84 3.08
N HIS A 25 15.92 18.03 2.18
CA HIS A 25 14.77 18.91 2.36
C HIS A 25 13.52 18.08 2.14
N LEU A 26 12.53 18.24 3.03
CA LEU A 26 11.19 17.69 2.82
C LEU A 26 10.30 18.78 2.25
N THR A 27 9.49 18.38 1.29
CA THR A 27 8.49 19.18 0.58
C THR A 27 7.15 18.46 0.61
N ILE A 28 6.07 19.15 0.25
CA ILE A 28 4.74 18.52 0.20
C ILE A 28 4.66 17.37 -0.82
N HIS A 29 5.54 17.37 -1.82
CA HIS A 29 5.58 16.37 -2.89
C HIS A 29 6.20 15.03 -2.45
N ASP A 30 6.80 14.98 -1.25
CA ASP A 30 7.39 13.76 -0.69
C ASP A 30 6.35 12.92 0.10
N PHE A 31 5.10 13.38 0.21
CA PHE A 31 4.07 12.77 1.04
C PHE A 31 2.96 12.12 0.21
N VAL A 32 2.63 10.88 0.57
CA VAL A 32 1.41 10.16 0.17
C VAL A 32 0.53 10.05 1.42
N LEU A 33 -0.77 10.36 1.31
CA LEU A 33 -1.70 10.26 2.43
C LEU A 33 -2.49 8.93 2.39
N PRO A 34 -2.26 7.99 3.33
CA PRO A 34 -3.07 6.79 3.46
C PRO A 34 -4.48 7.11 3.97
N LEU A 35 -5.49 6.51 3.36
CA LEU A 35 -6.88 6.67 3.75
C LEU A 35 -7.60 5.31 3.80
N PHE A 36 -8.44 5.12 4.81
CA PHE A 36 -9.23 3.91 5.01
C PHE A 36 -10.68 4.17 4.63
N VAL A 37 -11.19 3.45 3.62
CA VAL A 37 -12.58 3.56 3.16
C VAL A 37 -13.36 2.30 3.54
N SER A 38 -14.54 2.47 4.12
CA SER A 38 -15.36 1.38 4.66
C SER A 38 -16.80 1.44 4.17
N GLU A 39 -17.30 0.34 3.60
CA GLU A 39 -18.71 0.18 3.19
C GLU A 39 -19.65 0.02 4.38
N LYS A 40 -19.11 -0.21 5.58
CA LYS A 40 -19.88 -0.54 6.79
C LYS A 40 -20.43 0.70 7.50
N LEU A 41 -20.05 1.89 7.05
CA LEU A 41 -20.21 3.12 7.79
C LEU A 41 -21.05 4.13 7.02
N ASP A 42 -21.87 4.87 7.76
CA ASP A 42 -22.54 6.08 7.27
C ASP A 42 -21.82 7.37 7.70
N GLU A 43 -20.94 7.27 8.70
CA GLU A 43 -20.14 8.36 9.29
C GLU A 43 -18.73 7.90 9.66
N ARG A 44 -17.76 8.82 9.68
CA ARG A 44 -16.37 8.51 10.07
C ARG A 44 -16.26 7.84 11.44
N ARG A 45 -15.46 6.77 11.53
CA ARG A 45 -15.19 6.03 12.77
C ARG A 45 -13.73 6.17 13.19
N PRO A 46 -13.42 6.63 14.41
CA PRO A 46 -12.04 6.74 14.88
C PRO A 46 -11.41 5.35 15.06
N ILE A 47 -10.11 5.24 14.78
CA ILE A 47 -9.31 4.05 15.03
C ILE A 47 -8.60 4.22 16.38
N ALA A 48 -8.84 3.31 17.33
CA ALA A 48 -8.41 3.51 18.71
C ALA A 48 -6.89 3.48 18.86
N SER A 49 -6.22 2.59 18.11
CA SER A 49 -4.75 2.49 18.09
C SER A 49 -4.05 3.57 17.26
N MET A 50 -4.78 4.40 16.51
CA MET A 50 -4.24 5.45 15.64
C MET A 50 -4.96 6.79 15.89
N PRO A 51 -4.55 7.56 16.92
CA PRO A 51 -5.19 8.82 17.25
C PRO A 51 -5.26 9.79 16.06
N ASN A 52 -6.45 10.36 15.83
CA ASN A 52 -6.78 11.24 14.70
C ASN A 52 -6.81 10.56 13.32
N VAL A 53 -6.81 9.23 13.26
CA VAL A 53 -7.03 8.46 12.04
C VAL A 53 -8.41 7.82 12.11
N PHE A 54 -9.07 7.75 10.95
CA PHE A 54 -10.45 7.32 10.84
C PHE A 54 -10.60 6.32 9.70
N GLN A 55 -11.57 5.41 9.86
CA GLN A 55 -12.22 4.79 8.72
C GLN A 55 -13.35 5.71 8.25
N LEU A 56 -13.48 5.86 6.94
CA LEU A 56 -14.35 6.84 6.32
C LEU A 56 -15.37 6.15 5.40
N PRO A 57 -16.63 6.59 5.37
CA PRO A 57 -17.54 6.22 4.29
C PRO A 57 -17.09 6.83 2.96
N VAL A 58 -17.56 6.28 1.83
CA VAL A 58 -17.21 6.76 0.48
C VAL A 58 -17.51 8.26 0.27
N LYS A 59 -18.50 8.83 0.95
CA LYS A 59 -18.72 10.27 0.85
C LYS A 59 -17.57 11.08 1.45
N GLU A 60 -17.11 10.69 2.64
CA GLU A 60 -16.08 11.43 3.37
C GLU A 60 -14.67 11.17 2.83
N ILE A 61 -14.42 10.03 2.17
CA ILE A 61 -13.14 9.77 1.50
C ILE A 61 -12.87 10.80 0.40
N VAL A 62 -13.91 11.21 -0.34
CA VAL A 62 -13.81 12.22 -1.41
C VAL A 62 -13.50 13.59 -0.82
N ASP A 63 -14.14 13.95 0.29
CA ASP A 63 -13.88 15.21 0.98
C ASP A 63 -12.42 15.28 1.49
N GLU A 64 -11.88 14.20 2.06
CA GLU A 64 -10.48 14.14 2.48
C GLU A 64 -9.50 14.15 1.29
N ALA A 65 -9.83 13.48 0.18
CA ALA A 65 -9.03 13.51 -1.04
C ALA A 65 -8.93 14.93 -1.61
N CYS A 66 -10.04 15.65 -1.71
CA CYS A 66 -10.03 17.01 -2.23
C CYS A 66 -9.35 18.00 -1.28
N ARG A 67 -9.47 17.79 0.04
CA ARG A 67 -8.65 18.52 1.02
C ARG A 67 -7.15 18.24 0.84
N ALA A 68 -6.76 17.00 0.57
CA ALA A 68 -5.36 16.64 0.32
C ALA A 68 -4.82 17.40 -0.90
N GLN A 69 -5.60 17.44 -1.99
CA GLN A 69 -5.26 18.21 -3.19
C GLN A 69 -5.13 19.72 -2.89
N ASP A 70 -6.07 20.31 -2.13
CA ASP A 70 -6.04 21.73 -1.75
C ASP A 70 -4.80 22.10 -0.91
N LEU A 71 -4.28 21.16 -0.11
CA LEU A 71 -3.05 21.32 0.65
C LEU A 71 -1.78 21.16 -0.21
N GLY A 72 -1.92 20.74 -1.46
CA GLY A 72 -0.81 20.52 -2.40
C GLY A 72 -0.21 19.11 -2.37
N LEU A 73 -0.86 18.15 -1.70
CA LEU A 73 -0.44 16.75 -1.80
C LEU A 73 -0.66 16.24 -3.23
N GLN A 74 0.25 15.38 -3.69
CA GLN A 74 0.19 14.83 -5.04
C GLN A 74 -0.56 13.50 -5.08
N ALA A 75 -0.60 12.75 -3.98
CA ALA A 75 -1.12 11.39 -3.97
C ALA A 75 -1.80 10.99 -2.65
N ILE A 76 -2.77 10.09 -2.78
CA ILE A 76 -3.41 9.35 -1.70
C ILE A 76 -3.23 7.85 -1.91
N LEU A 77 -3.24 7.07 -0.84
CA LEU A 77 -3.21 5.60 -0.88
C LEU A 77 -4.46 5.04 -0.21
N LEU A 78 -5.28 4.31 -0.95
CA LEU A 78 -6.56 3.78 -0.48
C LEU A 78 -6.43 2.36 0.06
N PHE A 79 -6.98 2.14 1.25
CA PHE A 79 -7.20 0.83 1.86
C PHE A 79 -8.71 0.58 2.02
N GLY A 80 -9.20 -0.52 1.48
CA GLY A 80 -10.62 -0.86 1.44
C GLY A 80 -11.04 -1.76 2.58
N ILE A 81 -12.18 -1.50 3.20
CA ILE A 81 -12.77 -2.34 4.25
C ILE A 81 -14.17 -2.78 3.78
N PRO A 82 -14.28 -3.99 3.19
CA PRO A 82 -15.52 -4.45 2.60
C PRO A 82 -16.54 -4.84 3.68
N ALA A 83 -17.84 -4.73 3.36
CA ALA A 83 -18.91 -5.16 4.26
C ALA A 83 -18.88 -6.67 4.54
N ARG A 84 -18.39 -7.47 3.57
CA ARG A 84 -18.29 -8.92 3.67
C ARG A 84 -16.90 -9.41 3.26
N LYS A 85 -16.48 -10.51 3.88
CA LYS A 85 -15.23 -11.22 3.57
C LYS A 85 -15.54 -12.67 3.23
N ASP A 86 -14.78 -13.25 2.31
CA ASP A 86 -14.91 -14.64 1.88
C ASP A 86 -13.54 -15.23 1.52
N GLU A 87 -13.46 -16.53 1.25
CA GLU A 87 -12.19 -17.21 0.99
C GLU A 87 -11.57 -16.86 -0.36
N GLN A 88 -12.36 -16.29 -1.29
CA GLN A 88 -11.94 -15.93 -2.64
C GLN A 88 -11.73 -14.42 -2.81
N ALA A 89 -11.74 -13.68 -1.70
CA ALA A 89 -11.59 -12.22 -1.67
C ALA A 89 -12.51 -11.52 -2.68
N SER A 90 -13.76 -11.97 -2.87
CA SER A 90 -14.57 -11.53 -4.01
C SER A 90 -14.82 -10.02 -4.06
N GLY A 91 -14.87 -9.37 -2.90
CA GLY A 91 -14.99 -7.91 -2.79
C GLY A 91 -13.75 -7.13 -3.26
N ALA A 92 -12.57 -7.76 -3.36
CA ALA A 92 -11.35 -7.08 -3.80
C ALA A 92 -11.39 -6.68 -5.29
N TYR A 93 -12.12 -7.46 -6.10
CA TYR A 93 -12.22 -7.28 -7.56
C TYR A 93 -13.67 -7.12 -8.05
N ALA A 94 -14.62 -6.88 -7.14
CA ALA A 94 -15.99 -6.57 -7.51
C ALA A 94 -16.06 -5.22 -8.23
N GLU A 95 -16.88 -5.11 -9.26
CA GLU A 95 -17.05 -3.86 -10.01
C GLU A 95 -17.58 -2.73 -9.10
N ASP A 96 -18.43 -3.10 -8.14
CA ASP A 96 -19.04 -2.27 -7.11
C ASP A 96 -18.32 -2.40 -5.75
N GLY A 97 -17.08 -2.88 -5.71
CA GLY A 97 -16.28 -2.93 -4.49
C GLY A 97 -15.91 -1.55 -3.94
N VAL A 98 -15.64 -1.49 -2.64
CA VAL A 98 -15.34 -0.25 -1.89
C VAL A 98 -14.27 0.64 -2.54
N ILE A 99 -13.20 0.04 -3.05
CA ILE A 99 -12.09 0.77 -3.67
C ILE A 99 -12.53 1.32 -5.03
N GLN A 100 -13.24 0.51 -5.81
CA GLN A 100 -13.72 0.84 -7.14
C GLN A 100 -14.73 1.99 -7.07
N GLU A 101 -15.66 1.95 -6.11
CA GLU A 101 -16.58 3.06 -5.83
C GLU A 101 -15.86 4.33 -5.37
N ALA A 102 -14.92 4.21 -4.43
CA ALA A 102 -14.14 5.34 -3.93
C ALA A 102 -13.32 5.99 -5.05
N LEU A 103 -12.63 5.21 -5.88
CA LEU A 103 -11.85 5.69 -7.02
C LEU A 103 -12.71 6.49 -7.99
N ARG A 104 -13.83 5.91 -8.45
CA ARG A 104 -14.74 6.61 -9.38
C ARG A 104 -15.23 7.93 -8.79
N ALA A 105 -15.59 7.95 -7.51
CA ALA A 105 -16.05 9.14 -6.83
C ALA A 105 -14.95 10.21 -6.72
N ILE A 106 -13.74 9.81 -6.30
CA ILE A 106 -12.58 10.70 -6.15
C ILE A 106 -12.16 11.27 -7.50
N LYS A 107 -11.94 10.42 -8.52
CA LYS A 107 -11.50 10.89 -9.85
C LYS A 107 -12.53 11.81 -10.51
N SER A 108 -13.83 11.71 -10.17
CA SER A 108 -14.84 12.67 -10.64
C SER A 108 -14.67 14.09 -10.10
N LYS A 109 -14.05 14.24 -8.91
CA LYS A 109 -13.94 15.52 -8.19
C LYS A 109 -12.52 16.07 -8.19
N CYS A 110 -11.54 15.19 -8.09
CA CYS A 110 -10.13 15.48 -7.93
C CYS A 110 -9.32 14.65 -8.95
N PRO A 111 -9.52 14.87 -10.27
CA PRO A 111 -8.93 14.04 -11.33
C PRO A 111 -7.40 14.12 -11.39
N GLU A 112 -6.82 15.24 -10.96
CA GLU A 112 -5.36 15.47 -10.96
C GLU A 112 -4.65 14.85 -9.75
N LEU A 113 -5.39 14.47 -8.71
CA LEU A 113 -4.83 13.77 -7.56
C LEU A 113 -4.51 12.33 -7.94
N ILE A 114 -3.27 11.91 -7.70
CA ILE A 114 -2.85 10.53 -7.94
C ILE A 114 -3.51 9.61 -6.90
N ALA A 115 -4.32 8.67 -7.38
CA ALA A 115 -4.94 7.65 -6.57
C ALA A 115 -4.14 6.35 -6.63
N ILE A 116 -3.48 6.03 -5.53
CA ILE A 116 -2.79 4.76 -5.32
C ILE A 116 -3.76 3.80 -4.64
N THR A 117 -3.82 2.55 -5.09
CA THR A 117 -4.62 1.50 -4.45
C THR A 117 -3.76 0.38 -3.92
N ASP A 118 -4.05 -0.09 -2.72
CA ASP A 118 -3.46 -1.32 -2.20
C ASP A 118 -4.00 -2.53 -2.98
N VAL A 119 -3.11 -3.34 -3.54
CA VAL A 119 -3.45 -4.63 -4.16
C VAL A 119 -3.00 -5.73 -3.20
N CYS A 120 -3.92 -6.15 -2.35
CA CYS A 120 -3.74 -7.20 -1.36
C CYS A 120 -5.10 -7.82 -1.05
N LEU A 121 -5.12 -9.06 -0.58
CA LEU A 121 -6.37 -9.78 -0.30
C LEU A 121 -6.73 -9.81 1.18
N CYS A 122 -5.89 -9.30 2.08
CA CYS A 122 -6.07 -9.53 3.52
C CYS A 122 -7.27 -8.80 4.13
N GLU A 123 -7.67 -7.69 3.54
CA GLU A 123 -8.86 -6.92 3.87
C GLU A 123 -10.15 -7.68 3.49
N TYR A 124 -10.07 -8.55 2.48
CA TYR A 124 -11.21 -9.19 1.83
C TYR A 124 -11.33 -10.69 2.16
N MET A 125 -10.22 -11.32 2.57
CA MET A 125 -10.21 -12.73 2.93
C MET A 125 -10.78 -12.96 4.31
N SER A 126 -11.65 -13.97 4.44
CA SER A 126 -12.29 -14.36 5.70
C SER A 126 -11.29 -14.75 6.80
N HIS A 127 -10.06 -15.12 6.44
CA HIS A 127 -8.99 -15.51 7.36
C HIS A 127 -7.89 -14.44 7.55
N GLY A 128 -7.93 -13.31 6.83
CA GLY A 128 -7.00 -12.19 7.04
C GLY A 128 -5.56 -12.40 6.55
N HIS A 129 -5.29 -13.42 5.74
CA HIS A 129 -4.00 -13.58 5.03
C HIS A 129 -4.03 -12.84 3.70
N CYS A 130 -2.85 -12.58 3.14
CA CYS A 130 -2.69 -11.84 1.89
C CYS A 130 -3.01 -12.65 0.63
N GLY A 131 -3.32 -13.94 0.78
CA GLY A 131 -3.46 -14.90 -0.31
C GLY A 131 -4.27 -16.13 0.08
N VAL A 132 -4.68 -16.91 -0.93
CA VAL A 132 -5.49 -18.13 -0.81
C VAL A 132 -4.78 -19.11 0.13
N THR A 133 -5.51 -19.72 1.05
CA THR A 133 -4.93 -20.65 2.02
C THR A 133 -5.36 -22.09 1.79
N ARG A 134 -4.46 -23.03 2.07
CA ARG A 134 -4.74 -24.46 2.17
C ARG A 134 -4.26 -24.99 3.52
N ILE A 135 -5.14 -25.70 4.21
CA ILE A 135 -4.82 -26.39 5.47
C ILE A 135 -4.44 -27.83 5.15
N ASP A 136 -3.30 -28.28 5.66
CA ASP A 136 -2.82 -29.67 5.59
C ASP A 136 -2.46 -30.16 6.99
N GLY A 137 -3.40 -30.87 7.63
CA GLY A 137 -3.29 -31.28 9.02
C GLY A 137 -3.15 -30.07 9.96
N ASP A 138 -2.06 -30.02 10.72
CA ASP A 138 -1.73 -28.93 11.64
C ASP A 138 -0.98 -27.76 10.97
N HIS A 139 -0.71 -27.86 9.67
CA HIS A 139 -0.01 -26.82 8.89
C HIS A 139 -0.99 -26.06 8.00
N PHE A 140 -0.62 -24.83 7.65
CA PHE A 140 -1.29 -24.05 6.62
C PHE A 140 -0.26 -23.53 5.62
N HIS A 141 -0.72 -23.31 4.40
CA HIS A 141 0.05 -22.73 3.31
C HIS A 141 -0.74 -21.57 2.73
N VAL A 142 -0.05 -20.45 2.46
CA VAL A 142 -0.55 -19.42 1.54
C VAL A 142 -0.06 -19.83 0.15
N LEU A 143 -0.99 -20.07 -0.77
CA LEU A 143 -0.69 -20.59 -2.10
C LEU A 143 -0.29 -19.44 -3.02
N ASN A 144 0.93 -19.46 -3.53
CA ASN A 144 1.50 -18.34 -4.29
C ASN A 144 0.68 -18.02 -5.56
N ASP A 145 0.69 -18.95 -6.51
CA ASP A 145 0.17 -18.73 -7.86
C ASP A 145 -1.35 -18.52 -7.85
N GLU A 146 -2.08 -19.29 -7.04
CA GLU A 146 -3.53 -19.12 -6.85
C GLU A 146 -3.87 -17.75 -6.23
N SER A 147 -2.98 -17.18 -5.42
CA SER A 147 -3.15 -15.82 -4.90
C SER A 147 -2.86 -14.78 -5.97
N VAL A 148 -1.80 -14.99 -6.77
CA VAL A 148 -1.48 -14.12 -7.90
C VAL A 148 -2.67 -14.01 -8.84
N GLU A 149 -3.35 -15.11 -9.19
CA GLU A 149 -4.56 -15.06 -10.04
C GLU A 149 -5.66 -14.13 -9.53
N LEU A 150 -5.83 -14.02 -8.20
CA LEU A 150 -6.80 -13.10 -7.60
C LEU A 150 -6.26 -11.67 -7.56
N LEU A 151 -4.97 -11.48 -7.29
CA LEU A 151 -4.31 -10.17 -7.30
C LEU A 151 -4.36 -9.52 -8.69
N LEU A 152 -4.25 -10.31 -9.77
CA LEU A 152 -4.45 -9.84 -11.15
C LEU A 152 -5.84 -9.23 -11.33
N LYS A 153 -6.88 -9.93 -10.88
CA LYS A 153 -8.28 -9.45 -10.97
C LYS A 153 -8.46 -8.16 -10.18
N THR A 154 -7.87 -8.09 -8.99
CA THR A 154 -7.90 -6.91 -8.13
C THR A 154 -7.23 -5.72 -8.82
N ALA A 155 -5.99 -5.87 -9.29
CA ALA A 155 -5.26 -4.81 -9.99
C ALA A 155 -6.01 -4.30 -11.24
N LEU A 156 -6.53 -5.22 -12.07
CA LEU A 156 -7.32 -4.86 -13.25
C LEU A 156 -8.61 -4.11 -12.88
N SER A 157 -9.30 -4.54 -11.83
CA SER A 157 -10.51 -3.85 -11.38
C SER A 157 -10.23 -2.43 -10.87
N HIS A 158 -9.09 -2.23 -10.19
CA HIS A 158 -8.67 -0.91 -9.71
C HIS A 158 -8.27 0.00 -10.89
N ALA A 159 -7.50 -0.51 -11.86
CA ALA A 159 -7.15 0.22 -13.06
C ALA A 159 -8.39 0.62 -13.87
N ALA A 160 -9.34 -0.31 -14.06
CA ALA A 160 -10.62 -0.04 -14.72
C ALA A 160 -11.47 1.01 -13.99
N ALA A 161 -11.36 1.12 -12.67
CA ALA A 161 -12.03 2.13 -11.86
C ALA A 161 -11.30 3.49 -11.84
N GLY A 162 -10.12 3.59 -12.44
CA GLY A 162 -9.35 4.83 -12.59
C GLY A 162 -8.19 5.00 -11.60
N ALA A 163 -7.65 3.91 -11.05
CA ALA A 163 -6.40 3.99 -10.29
C ALA A 163 -5.24 4.43 -11.20
N ASP A 164 -4.49 5.43 -10.74
CA ASP A 164 -3.27 5.87 -11.42
C ASP A 164 -2.09 4.93 -11.08
N VAL A 165 -2.10 4.39 -9.87
CA VAL A 165 -1.08 3.48 -9.35
C VAL A 165 -1.74 2.30 -8.65
N VAL A 166 -1.29 1.08 -8.96
CA VAL A 166 -1.59 -0.11 -8.16
C VAL A 166 -0.36 -0.45 -7.33
N ALA A 167 -0.56 -0.78 -6.06
CA ALA A 167 0.52 -1.04 -5.11
C ALA A 167 0.39 -2.45 -4.50
N PRO A 168 0.93 -3.49 -5.17
CA PRO A 168 0.89 -4.86 -4.67
C PRO A 168 1.66 -5.00 -3.36
N SER A 169 0.95 -5.32 -2.28
CA SER A 169 1.49 -5.39 -0.91
C SER A 169 1.44 -6.79 -0.28
N ASP A 170 1.12 -7.78 -1.11
CA ASP A 170 0.89 -9.18 -0.75
C ASP A 170 2.15 -10.00 -0.44
N MET A 171 3.30 -9.65 -1.05
CA MET A 171 4.58 -10.39 -1.00
C MET A 171 4.55 -11.80 -1.60
N MET A 172 3.75 -12.03 -2.66
CA MET A 172 3.82 -13.26 -3.46
C MET A 172 4.97 -13.19 -4.47
N ASP A 173 5.57 -14.32 -4.79
CA ASP A 173 6.62 -14.42 -5.80
C ASP A 173 6.02 -14.19 -7.21
N GLY A 174 6.67 -13.38 -8.05
CA GLY A 174 6.30 -13.18 -9.45
C GLY A 174 5.04 -12.34 -9.70
N ARG A 175 4.40 -11.79 -8.64
CA ARG A 175 3.16 -11.02 -8.82
C ARG A 175 3.34 -9.75 -9.65
N ILE A 176 4.52 -9.13 -9.63
CA ILE A 176 4.73 -7.86 -10.34
C ILE A 176 4.69 -8.09 -11.85
N GLY A 177 5.43 -9.10 -12.32
CA GLY A 177 5.47 -9.45 -13.73
C GLY A 177 4.10 -9.88 -14.22
N ALA A 178 3.41 -10.71 -13.45
CA ALA A 178 2.06 -11.15 -13.79
C ALA A 178 1.07 -9.96 -13.85
N ILE A 179 1.11 -9.03 -12.88
CA ILE A 179 0.25 -7.83 -12.86
C ILE A 179 0.57 -6.91 -14.04
N ARG A 180 1.86 -6.69 -14.34
CA ARG A 180 2.31 -5.89 -15.48
C ARG A 180 1.77 -6.47 -16.79
N GLU A 181 1.99 -7.76 -17.04
CA GLU A 181 1.50 -8.43 -18.24
C GLU A 181 -0.03 -8.32 -18.39
N ALA A 182 -0.77 -8.50 -17.28
CA ALA A 182 -2.22 -8.40 -17.29
C ALA A 182 -2.72 -6.97 -17.58
N LEU A 183 -2.12 -5.95 -16.94
CA LEU A 183 -2.43 -4.54 -17.18
C LEU A 183 -2.19 -4.16 -18.65
N ASP A 184 -1.01 -4.50 -19.18
CA ASP A 184 -0.63 -4.20 -20.55
C ASP A 184 -1.58 -4.89 -21.56
N ALA A 185 -1.87 -6.18 -21.34
CA ALA A 185 -2.79 -6.94 -22.20
C ALA A 185 -4.23 -6.41 -22.18
N SER A 186 -4.62 -5.72 -21.10
CA SER A 186 -5.96 -5.13 -20.93
C SER A 186 -6.04 -3.66 -21.35
N GLY A 187 -4.94 -3.07 -21.85
CA GLY A 187 -4.89 -1.67 -22.29
C GLY A 187 -4.69 -0.66 -21.15
N PHE A 188 -4.19 -1.11 -20.00
CA PHE A 188 -3.82 -0.27 -18.85
C PHE A 188 -2.28 -0.12 -18.74
N ASP A 189 -1.60 -0.03 -19.88
CA ASP A 189 -0.13 0.02 -19.97
C ASP A 189 0.48 1.25 -19.27
N GLN A 190 -0.30 2.32 -19.10
CA GLN A 190 0.10 3.54 -18.38
C GLN A 190 -0.14 3.47 -16.86
N THR A 191 -0.77 2.41 -16.34
CA THR A 191 -0.94 2.24 -14.89
C THR A 191 0.40 1.89 -14.25
N VAL A 192 0.77 2.68 -13.24
CA VAL A 192 2.04 2.53 -12.52
C VAL A 192 1.93 1.39 -11.52
N ILE A 193 3.00 0.60 -11.37
CA ILE A 193 3.12 -0.41 -10.32
C ILE A 193 4.10 0.08 -9.26
N MET A 194 3.57 0.28 -8.04
CA MET A 194 4.35 0.58 -6.84
C MET A 194 4.50 -0.69 -6.00
N SER A 195 5.56 -1.43 -6.24
CA SER A 195 5.79 -2.70 -5.57
C SER A 195 6.21 -2.51 -4.11
N TYR A 196 5.56 -3.19 -3.17
CA TYR A 196 6.11 -3.43 -1.83
C TYR A 196 7.19 -4.51 -1.89
N ALA A 197 8.31 -4.19 -2.53
CA ALA A 197 9.37 -5.13 -2.81
C ALA A 197 10.02 -5.72 -1.55
N ALA A 198 10.15 -4.92 -0.49
CA ALA A 198 10.81 -5.37 0.74
C ALA A 198 9.92 -5.20 1.97
N LYS A 199 8.78 -5.89 2.01
CA LYS A 199 7.84 -5.84 3.14
C LYS A 199 8.15 -6.92 4.18
N PHE A 200 8.61 -6.47 5.35
CA PHE A 200 9.04 -7.35 6.44
C PHE A 200 7.90 -7.87 7.31
N ALA A 201 8.05 -9.08 7.87
CA ALA A 201 7.16 -9.65 8.88
C ALA A 201 7.31 -8.91 10.23
N SER A 202 6.64 -7.76 10.33
CA SER A 202 6.88 -6.77 11.38
C SER A 202 5.76 -6.71 12.43
N VAL A 203 6.15 -6.39 13.67
CA VAL A 203 5.22 -6.11 14.79
C VAL A 203 4.63 -4.70 14.71
N PHE A 204 5.18 -3.81 13.87
CA PHE A 204 4.71 -2.44 13.73
C PHE A 204 3.34 -2.31 13.04
N TYR A 205 2.83 -3.39 12.42
CA TYR A 205 1.56 -3.37 11.69
C TYR A 205 0.31 -3.55 12.58
N GLY A 206 0.46 -3.70 13.90
CA GLY A 206 -0.66 -3.90 14.82
C GLY A 206 -1.80 -2.87 14.63
N PRO A 207 -1.51 -1.56 14.70
CA PRO A 207 -2.53 -0.52 14.50
C PRO A 207 -3.18 -0.55 13.12
N PHE A 208 -2.39 -0.82 12.07
CA PHE A 208 -2.92 -0.96 10.71
C PHE A 208 -3.90 -2.14 10.61
N ARG A 209 -3.60 -3.29 11.22
CA ARG A 209 -4.49 -4.47 11.18
C ARG A 209 -5.82 -4.20 11.88
N GLU A 210 -5.83 -3.36 12.91
CA GLU A 210 -7.08 -2.86 13.51
C GLU A 210 -7.82 -1.95 12.52
N ALA A 211 -7.12 -0.99 11.91
CA ALA A 211 -7.68 -0.06 10.95
C ALA A 211 -8.30 -0.73 9.72
N ALA A 212 -7.61 -1.72 9.15
CA ALA A 212 -8.03 -2.48 7.97
C ALA A 212 -8.91 -3.71 8.30
N GLU A 213 -9.14 -3.97 9.59
CA GLU A 213 -9.83 -5.16 10.09
C GLU A 213 -9.26 -6.49 9.53
N SER A 214 -7.94 -6.56 9.32
CA SER A 214 -7.27 -7.67 8.62
C SER A 214 -6.22 -8.46 9.43
N PRO A 215 -6.38 -8.68 10.77
CA PRO A 215 -5.47 -9.58 11.47
C PRO A 215 -5.61 -11.02 10.93
N PRO A 216 -4.52 -11.77 10.74
CA PRO A 216 -4.62 -13.18 10.37
C PRO A 216 -5.29 -13.96 11.52
N HIS A 217 -6.28 -14.78 11.19
CA HIS A 217 -7.02 -15.57 12.20
C HIS A 217 -6.22 -16.75 12.74
N PHE A 218 -5.21 -17.20 12.00
CA PHE A 218 -4.29 -18.26 12.39
C PHE A 218 -2.87 -17.94 11.92
N GLY A 219 -1.89 -18.59 12.55
CA GLY A 219 -0.49 -18.46 12.17
C GLY A 219 0.04 -17.02 12.17
N ASP A 220 0.96 -16.76 11.25
CA ASP A 220 1.52 -15.43 10.99
C ASP A 220 1.79 -15.25 9.49
N ARG A 221 2.48 -14.17 9.12
CA ARG A 221 2.78 -13.84 7.72
C ARG A 221 4.23 -14.14 7.32
N ARG A 222 5.00 -14.88 8.13
CA ARG A 222 6.45 -15.10 7.94
C ARG A 222 6.79 -16.09 6.82
N SER A 223 5.80 -16.80 6.28
CA SER A 223 6.03 -17.67 5.12
C SER A 223 6.17 -16.91 3.80
N TYR A 224 5.91 -15.60 3.78
CA TYR A 224 5.98 -14.75 2.58
C TYR A 224 6.47 -13.32 2.88
N GLN A 225 6.17 -12.75 4.05
CA GLN A 225 6.80 -11.50 4.48
C GLN A 225 8.22 -11.75 5.00
N MET A 226 9.13 -10.85 4.66
CA MET A 226 10.57 -11.04 4.88
C MET A 226 10.98 -11.08 6.36
N ASP A 227 12.09 -11.77 6.65
CA ASP A 227 12.75 -11.64 7.96
C ASP A 227 13.44 -10.27 8.08
N PHE A 228 13.13 -9.53 9.14
CA PHE A 228 13.71 -8.21 9.42
C PHE A 228 15.23 -8.23 9.65
N ALA A 229 15.84 -9.41 9.84
CA ALA A 229 17.28 -9.57 9.91
C ALA A 229 17.99 -9.50 8.55
N ASN A 230 17.26 -9.54 7.42
CA ASN A 230 17.84 -9.82 6.10
C ASN A 230 17.90 -8.61 5.16
N GLY A 231 19.01 -7.85 5.21
CA GLY A 231 19.24 -6.73 4.28
C GLY A 231 19.59 -7.14 2.85
N ASN A 232 20.37 -8.22 2.67
CA ASN A 232 20.76 -8.70 1.34
C ASN A 232 19.60 -9.34 0.57
N GLU A 233 18.65 -9.93 1.30
CA GLU A 233 17.42 -10.48 0.70
C GLU A 233 16.57 -9.34 0.14
N ALA A 234 16.41 -8.23 0.86
CA ALA A 234 15.65 -7.08 0.40
C ALA A 234 16.20 -6.49 -0.92
N LEU A 235 17.52 -6.52 -1.10
CA LEU A 235 18.15 -6.10 -2.36
C LEU A 235 17.83 -7.07 -3.52
N ARG A 236 17.67 -8.37 -3.24
CA ARG A 236 17.28 -9.35 -4.25
C ARG A 236 15.81 -9.20 -4.63
N GLU A 237 14.92 -9.08 -3.65
CA GLU A 237 13.49 -8.86 -3.88
C GLU A 237 13.26 -7.59 -4.72
N ALA A 238 13.89 -6.47 -4.34
CA ALA A 238 13.80 -5.24 -5.12
C ALA A 238 14.37 -5.36 -6.53
N ALA A 239 15.43 -6.14 -6.73
CA ALA A 239 15.97 -6.39 -8.07
C ALA A 239 15.02 -7.22 -8.94
N LEU A 240 14.41 -8.27 -8.37
CA LEU A 240 13.43 -9.10 -9.06
C LEU A 240 12.23 -8.26 -9.52
N ASP A 241 11.66 -7.45 -8.63
CA ASP A 241 10.52 -6.61 -8.95
C ASP A 241 10.81 -5.56 -10.03
N VAL A 242 12.03 -4.99 -10.02
CA VAL A 242 12.46 -4.06 -11.07
C VAL A 242 12.62 -4.78 -12.41
N GLU A 243 13.17 -6.01 -12.41
CA GLU A 243 13.25 -6.85 -13.61
C GLU A 243 11.87 -7.25 -14.15
N GLU A 244 10.90 -7.43 -13.26
CA GLU A 244 9.50 -7.73 -13.57
C GLU A 244 8.67 -6.52 -14.03
N GLY A 245 9.22 -5.30 -13.93
CA GLY A 245 8.58 -4.08 -14.45
C GLY A 245 7.87 -3.22 -13.42
N ALA A 246 8.27 -3.26 -12.14
CA ALA A 246 7.85 -2.27 -11.15
C ALA A 246 8.43 -0.89 -11.49
N ASP A 247 7.57 0.14 -11.45
CA ASP A 247 7.96 1.53 -11.67
C ASP A 247 8.52 2.18 -10.40
N ILE A 248 8.02 1.75 -9.24
CA ILE A 248 8.44 2.21 -7.91
C ILE A 248 8.61 0.99 -7.01
N VAL A 249 9.67 0.96 -6.20
CA VAL A 249 9.86 -0.04 -5.15
C VAL A 249 9.76 0.61 -3.76
N MET A 250 9.07 -0.08 -2.85
CA MET A 250 8.81 0.35 -1.48
C MET A 250 9.40 -0.66 -0.48
N VAL A 251 9.83 -0.13 0.67
CA VAL A 251 10.26 -0.87 1.87
C VAL A 251 9.25 -0.63 2.98
#